data_AF-O59054-F1
#
_entry.id   AF-O59054-F1
#
_cell.length_a   1.000
_cell.length_b   1.000
_cell.length_c   1.000
_cell.angle_alpha   90.00
_cell.angle_beta   90.00
_cell.angle_gamma   90.00
#
_symmetry.space_group_name_H-M   'P 1'
#
loop_
_entity.id
_entity.type
_entity.pdbx_description
1 polymer ?
#
loop_
_entity_poly.entity_id
_entity_poly.type
_entity_poly.pdbx_seq_one_letter_code
_entity_poly.pdbx_strand_id
1 'polypeptide(L)'
;MGDYIVVLEAPIIVKDVESVEEAIEAAVNKVVNALEKEKLDFVRVELGYSKCPVCGAHFESAFVVGNVGLVGIYLTLKVFNAQSLEHAERIAKAVVGRALKKSH
;
A
#
# COMPACT_ATOMS: atom_id res chain seq x y z
N MET A 1 -16.01 -20.90 -8.61
CA MET A 1 -15.04 -19.81 -8.86
C MET A 1 -15.79 -18.51 -8.74
N GLY A 2 -15.13 -17.45 -8.27
CA GLY A 2 -15.75 -16.16 -8.06
C GLY A 2 -14.75 -15.02 -8.22
N ASP A 3 -15.29 -13.81 -8.32
CA ASP A 3 -14.51 -12.58 -8.38
C ASP A 3 -14.45 -11.94 -7.00
N TYR A 4 -13.29 -11.40 -6.66
CA TYR A 4 -13.01 -10.83 -5.34
C TYR A 4 -12.41 -9.45 -5.48
N ILE A 5 -12.81 -8.53 -4.61
CA ILE A 5 -12.03 -7.31 -4.35
C ILE A 5 -11.09 -7.66 -3.19
N VAL A 6 -9.79 -7.52 -3.42
CA VAL A 6 -8.77 -7.73 -2.41
C VAL A 6 -8.17 -6.37 -2.06
N VAL A 7 -8.03 -6.11 -0.77
CA VAL A 7 -7.30 -4.96 -0.25
C VAL A 7 -6.07 -5.50 0.47
N LEU A 8 -4.89 -5.13 -0.01
CA LEU A 8 -3.64 -5.41 0.68
C LEU A 8 -3.21 -4.17 1.46
N GLU A 9 -2.69 -4.36 2.66
CA GLU A 9 -2.05 -3.30 3.44
C GLU A 9 -0.53 -3.51 3.39
N ALA A 10 0.22 -2.44 3.10
CA ALA A 10 1.67 -2.50 3.01
C ALA A 10 2.31 -1.28 3.70
N PRO A 11 3.29 -1.51 4.60
CA PRO A 11 4.11 -0.44 5.14
C PRO A 11 5.17 -0.02 4.11
N ILE A 12 5.23 1.28 3.82
CA ILE A 12 6.18 1.88 2.90
C ILE A 12 7.15 2.75 3.69
N ILE A 13 8.41 2.34 3.71
CA ILE A 13 9.49 3.11 4.32
C ILE A 13 10.11 4.03 3.27
N VAL A 14 10.21 5.30 3.61
CA VAL A 14 10.90 6.35 2.86
C VAL A 14 11.95 7.01 3.74
N LYS A 15 12.96 7.60 3.10
CA LYS A 15 14.05 8.30 3.76
C LYS A 15 14.13 9.72 3.21
N ASP A 16 14.86 10.56 3.93
CA ASP A 16 15.14 11.94 3.54
C ASP A 16 13.84 12.77 3.42
N VAL A 17 12.98 12.62 4.43
CA VAL A 17 11.73 13.35 4.59
C VAL A 17 11.72 14.05 5.95
N GLU A 18 11.24 15.29 5.98
CA GLU A 18 11.21 16.13 7.19
C GLU A 18 9.80 16.27 7.78
N SER A 19 8.76 15.91 7.01
CA SER A 19 7.36 16.04 7.38
C SER A 19 6.52 14.80 7.02
N VAL A 20 5.35 14.68 7.64
CA VAL A 20 4.38 13.59 7.37
C VAL A 20 3.87 13.69 5.93
N GLU A 21 3.64 14.90 5.45
CA GLU A 21 3.20 15.21 4.09
C GLU A 21 4.23 14.77 3.05
N GLU A 22 5.52 15.09 3.27
CA GLU A 22 6.62 14.60 2.42
C GLU A 22 6.74 13.07 2.46
N ALA A 23 6.57 12.46 3.63
CA ALA A 23 6.61 11.01 3.76
C ALA A 23 5.50 10.34 2.94
N ILE A 24 4.28 10.90 2.99
CA ILE A 24 3.13 10.46 2.21
C ILE A 24 3.40 10.59 0.72
N GLU A 25 3.85 11.77 0.26
CA GLU A 25 4.14 12.01 -1.15
C GLU A 25 5.20 11.03 -1.67
N ALA A 26 6.32 10.89 -0.95
CA ALA A 26 7.39 9.99 -1.32
C ALA A 26 6.93 8.52 -1.34
N ALA A 27 6.11 8.11 -0.37
CA ALA A 27 5.61 6.74 -0.28
C ALA A 27 4.61 6.41 -1.41
N VAL A 28 3.65 7.29 -1.67
CA VAL A 28 2.66 7.13 -2.74
C VAL A 28 3.37 7.11 -4.09
N ASN A 29 4.27 8.06 -4.35
CA ASN A 29 5.04 8.12 -5.60
C ASN A 29 5.88 6.84 -5.79
N LYS A 30 6.53 6.34 -4.73
CA LYS A 30 7.30 5.09 -4.78
C LYS A 30 6.42 3.90 -5.19
N VAL A 31 5.23 3.79 -4.62
CA VAL A 31 4.30 2.68 -4.91
C VAL A 31 3.68 2.80 -6.30
N VAL A 32 3.18 3.98 -6.68
CA VAL A 32 2.61 4.23 -8.02
C VAL A 32 3.63 3.91 -9.10
N ASN A 33 4.86 4.44 -8.97
CA ASN A 33 5.94 4.16 -9.92
C ASN A 33 6.28 2.65 -10.01
N ALA A 34 6.25 1.92 -8.88
CA ALA A 34 6.51 0.48 -8.88
C ALA A 34 5.40 -0.30 -9.59
N LEU A 35 4.14 0.09 -9.40
CA LEU A 35 2.98 -0.51 -10.04
C LEU A 35 2.95 -0.23 -11.55
N GLU A 36 3.18 1.03 -11.96
CA GLU A 36 3.21 1.43 -13.38
C GLU A 36 4.28 0.67 -14.18
N LYS A 37 5.49 0.50 -13.61
CA LYS A 37 6.58 -0.27 -14.23
C LYS A 37 6.20 -1.72 -14.55
N GLU A 38 5.34 -2.31 -13.74
CA GLU A 38 4.86 -3.69 -13.93
C GLU A 38 3.47 -3.76 -14.58
N LYS A 39 2.97 -2.62 -15.11
CA LYS A 39 1.65 -2.51 -15.76
C LYS A 39 0.49 -2.90 -14.83
N LEU A 40 0.58 -2.45 -13.58
CA LEU A 40 -0.41 -2.65 -12.52
C LEU A 40 -1.10 -1.33 -12.13
N ASP A 41 -1.27 -0.40 -13.07
CA ASP A 41 -1.93 0.90 -12.89
C ASP A 41 -3.43 0.79 -12.52
N PHE A 42 -4.04 -0.38 -12.73
CA PHE A 42 -5.39 -0.69 -12.26
C PHE A 42 -5.49 -0.93 -10.74
N VAL A 43 -4.36 -1.07 -10.03
CA VAL A 43 -4.34 -1.21 -8.57
C VAL A 43 -4.54 0.16 -7.96
N ARG A 44 -5.63 0.33 -7.21
CA ARG A 44 -5.94 1.60 -6.54
C ARG A 44 -5.08 1.72 -5.27
N VAL A 45 -4.34 2.83 -5.18
CA VAL A 45 -3.48 3.18 -4.06
C VAL A 45 -4.20 4.17 -3.16
N GLU A 46 -4.28 3.86 -1.86
CA GLU A 46 -4.92 4.73 -0.86
C GLU A 46 -4.09 4.80 0.41
N LEU A 47 -4.18 5.91 1.13
CA LEU A 47 -3.57 6.02 2.44
C LEU A 47 -4.31 5.15 3.46
N GLY A 48 -3.53 4.47 4.30
CA GLY A 48 -4.04 3.78 5.47
C GLY A 48 -4.48 4.78 6.53
N TYR A 49 -5.41 4.37 7.39
CA TYR A 49 -5.83 5.18 8.54
C TYR A 49 -5.58 4.42 9.84
N SER A 50 -4.93 5.12 10.77
CA SER A 50 -4.67 4.63 12.12
C SER A 50 -5.61 5.32 13.09
N LYS A 51 -5.92 4.67 14.21
CA LYS A 51 -6.69 5.27 15.30
C LYS A 51 -5.76 5.71 16.41
N CYS A 52 -5.90 6.94 16.87
CA CYS A 52 -5.22 7.41 18.06
C CYS A 52 -5.64 6.54 19.25
N PRO A 53 -4.71 5.89 19.97
CA PRO A 53 -5.06 5.00 21.07
C PRO A 53 -5.64 5.74 22.29
N VAL A 54 -5.50 7.07 22.35
CA VAL A 54 -5.98 7.90 23.46
C VAL A 54 -7.37 8.45 23.21
N CYS A 55 -7.60 9.10 22.07
CA CYS A 55 -8.89 9.76 21.75
C CYS A 55 -9.73 9.02 20.71
N GLY A 56 -9.21 7.97 20.08
CA GLY A 56 -9.90 7.22 19.03
C GLY A 56 -10.02 7.92 17.68
N ALA A 57 -9.55 9.17 17.56
CA ALA A 57 -9.58 9.92 16.31
C ALA A 57 -8.75 9.21 15.23
N HIS A 58 -9.26 9.21 14.00
CA HIS A 58 -8.52 8.71 12.84
C HIS A 58 -7.48 9.72 12.39
N PHE A 59 -6.31 9.22 12.02
CA PHE A 59 -5.27 9.99 11.35
C PHE A 59 -4.67 9.16 10.21
N GLU A 60 -4.05 9.82 9.24
CA GLU A 60 -3.31 9.15 8.16
C GLU A 60 -2.20 8.30 8.77
N SER A 61 -2.04 7.07 8.30
CA SER A 61 -1.05 6.12 8.85
C SER A 61 0.35 6.47 8.41
N ALA A 62 0.84 7.64 8.79
CA ALA A 62 2.13 8.17 8.40
C ALA A 62 2.86 8.70 9.64
N PHE A 63 4.11 8.30 9.80
CA PHE A 63 4.95 8.64 10.95
C PHE A 63 6.34 9.04 10.47
N VAL A 64 6.92 10.08 11.04
CA VAL A 64 8.30 10.49 10.78
C VAL A 64 9.11 10.45 12.07
N VAL A 65 10.27 9.80 12.02
CA VAL A 65 11.24 9.75 13.13
C VAL A 65 12.62 10.08 12.57
N GLY A 66 13.18 11.21 12.99
CA GLY A 66 14.38 11.77 12.34
C GLY A 66 14.07 12.09 10.88
N ASN A 67 14.83 11.55 9.95
CA ASN A 67 14.63 11.69 8.49
C ASN A 67 14.01 10.44 7.84
N VAL A 68 13.35 9.57 8.62
CA VAL A 68 12.74 8.33 8.11
C VAL A 68 11.22 8.38 8.28
N GLY A 69 10.51 8.17 7.18
CA GLY A 69 9.06 8.08 7.14
C GLY A 69 8.57 6.64 7.03
N LEU A 70 7.48 6.32 7.73
CA LEU A 70 6.73 5.07 7.61
C LEU A 70 5.28 5.39 7.27
N VAL A 71 4.82 4.96 6.10
CA VAL A 71 3.46 5.21 5.60
C VAL A 71 2.74 3.90 5.33
N GLY A 72 1.60 3.67 5.96
CA GLY A 72 0.69 2.57 5.66
C GLY A 72 -0.14 2.90 4.42
N ILE A 73 -0.11 2.01 3.43
CA ILE A 73 -0.82 2.16 2.16
C ILE A 73 -1.73 0.95 1.93
N TYR A 74 -2.96 1.21 1.50
CA TYR A 74 -3.88 0.22 0.98
C TYR A 74 -3.77 0.10 -0.54
N LEU A 75 -3.78 -1.14 -1.02
CA LEU A 75 -3.67 -1.50 -2.42
C LEU A 75 -4.86 -2.38 -2.79
N THR A 76 -5.83 -1.76 -3.48
CA THR A 76 -7.10 -2.38 -3.82
C THR A 76 -7.09 -2.84 -5.27
N LEU A 77 -7.39 -4.13 -5.50
CA LEU A 77 -7.49 -4.69 -6.84
C LEU A 77 -8.60 -5.76 -6.93
N LYS A 78 -9.15 -5.91 -8.13
CA LYS A 78 -10.07 -7.01 -8.46
C LYS A 78 -9.27 -8.22 -8.91
N VAL A 79 -9.54 -9.36 -8.29
CA VAL A 79 -9.04 -10.67 -8.71
C VAL A 79 -10.20 -11.45 -9.30
N PHE A 80 -10.12 -11.72 -10.60
CA PHE A 80 -11.14 -12.46 -11.32
C PHE A 80 -10.92 -13.96 -11.23
N ASN A 81 -12.02 -14.71 -11.21
CA ASN A 81 -12.03 -16.16 -11.38
C ASN A 81 -11.14 -16.93 -10.37
N ALA A 82 -11.13 -16.52 -9.10
CA ALA A 82 -10.41 -17.23 -8.06
C ALA A 82 -11.21 -18.44 -7.55
N GLN A 83 -10.50 -19.44 -7.03
CA GLN A 83 -11.10 -20.69 -6.54
C GLN A 83 -11.70 -20.53 -5.13
N SER A 84 -11.11 -19.66 -4.32
CA SER A 84 -11.52 -19.32 -2.96
C SER A 84 -11.00 -17.93 -2.59
N LEU A 85 -11.38 -17.43 -1.41
CA LEU A 85 -10.87 -16.18 -0.85
C LEU A 85 -9.34 -16.22 -0.68
N GLU A 86 -8.81 -17.33 -0.14
CA GLU A 86 -7.36 -17.53 0.07
C GLU A 86 -6.61 -17.60 -1.26
N HIS A 87 -7.24 -18.17 -2.30
CA HIS A 87 -6.65 -18.15 -3.64
C HIS A 87 -6.58 -16.72 -4.18
N ALA A 88 -7.65 -15.92 -4.04
CA ALA A 88 -7.65 -14.52 -4.47
C ALA A 88 -6.55 -13.71 -3.77
N GLU A 89 -6.40 -13.90 -2.45
CA GLU A 89 -5.35 -13.25 -1.65
C GLU A 89 -3.95 -13.63 -2.15
N ARG A 90 -3.69 -14.92 -2.42
CA ARG A 90 -2.40 -15.38 -2.95
C ARG A 90 -2.10 -14.76 -4.31
N ILE A 91 -3.08 -14.65 -5.20
CA ILE A 91 -2.92 -13.99 -6.51
C ILE A 91 -2.57 -12.52 -6.30
N ALA A 92 -3.35 -11.80 -5.50
CA ALA A 92 -3.11 -10.39 -5.17
C ALA A 92 -1.70 -10.16 -4.63
N LYS A 93 -1.29 -10.92 -3.61
CA LYS A 93 0.07 -10.85 -3.03
C LYS A 93 1.16 -11.18 -4.04
N ALA A 94 0.95 -12.16 -4.91
CA ALA A 94 1.94 -12.54 -5.92
C ALA A 94 2.12 -11.48 -7.01
N VAL A 95 1.03 -10.83 -7.43
CA VAL A 95 1.04 -9.78 -8.47
C VAL A 95 1.60 -8.48 -7.90
N VAL A 96 0.97 -7.95 -6.84
CA VAL A 96 1.35 -6.66 -6.23
C VAL A 96 2.71 -6.76 -5.52
N GLY A 97 2.93 -7.84 -4.76
CA GLY A 97 4.18 -8.01 -4.02
C GLY A 97 5.41 -8.16 -4.92
N ARG A 98 5.25 -8.68 -6.14
CA ARG A 98 6.33 -8.73 -7.14
C ARG A 98 6.74 -7.32 -7.59
N ALA A 99 5.76 -6.44 -7.81
CA ALA A 99 6.04 -5.06 -8.21
C ALA A 99 6.75 -4.28 -7.12
N LEU A 100 6.29 -4.41 -5.87
CA LEU A 100 6.90 -3.67 -4.75
C LEU A 100 8.31 -4.15 -4.41
N LYS A 101 8.61 -5.46 -4.50
CA LYS A 101 9.94 -6.01 -4.20
C LYS A 101 11.06 -5.51 -5.11
N LYS A 102 10.73 -5.14 -6.36
CA LYS A 102 11.71 -4.65 -7.34
C LYS A 102 12.12 -3.19 -7.11
N SER A 103 11.46 -2.48 -6.18
CA SER A 103 11.66 -1.05 -5.92
C SER A 103 12.72 -0.73 -4.85
N HIS A 104 13.56 -1.70 -4.48
CA HIS A 104 14.68 -1.53 -3.56
C HIS A 104 15.98 -1.18 -4.27
#